data_AF-A0A3A8H1Q0-F1
#
_entry.id   AF-A0A3A8H1Q0-F1
#
_cell.length_a   1.000
_cell.length_b   1.000
_cell.length_c   1.000
_cell.angle_alpha   90.00
_cell.angle_beta   90.00
_cell.angle_gamma   90.00
#
_symmetry.space_group_name_H-M   'P 1'
#
loop_
_entity.id
_entity.type
_entity.pdbx_description
1 polymer ?
#
loop_
_entity_poly.entity_id
_entity_poly.type
_entity_poly.pdbx_seq_one_letter_code
_entity_poly.pdbx_strand_id
1 'polypeptide(L)' 'MRFAAIQDEKAHYPVALLCSVLEVSRAGYYAWEGRGASARQKTNTALVERIRQVHQDSRRTYGSPRVRAEMKAQG' A
#
# COMPACT_ATOMS: atom_id res chain seq x y z
N MET A 1 -5.72 4.12 -5.61
CA MET A 1 -6.73 4.38 -4.55
C MET A 1 -6.78 5.89 -4.33
N ARG A 2 -7.90 6.58 -4.57
CA ARG A 2 -7.97 8.06 -4.49
C ARG A 2 -7.55 8.61 -3.11
N PHE A 3 -8.06 8.02 -2.02
CA PHE A 3 -7.69 8.47 -0.67
C PHE A 3 -6.21 8.22 -0.31
N ALA A 4 -5.59 7.16 -0.84
CA ALA A 4 -4.16 6.94 -0.64
C ALA A 4 -3.31 8.02 -1.32
N ALA A 5 -3.68 8.42 -2.54
CA ALA A 5 -3.01 9.53 -3.22
C ALA A 5 -3.17 10.85 -2.45
N ILE A 6 -4.33 11.09 -1.82
CA ILE A 6 -4.51 12.25 -0.92
C ILE A 6 -3.58 12.17 0.28
N GLN A 7 -3.44 10.98 0.89
CA GLN A 7 -2.55 10.77 2.03
C GLN A 7 -1.08 11.04 1.69
N ASP A 8 -0.64 10.63 0.50
CA ASP A 8 0.73 10.82 0.03
C ASP A 8 1.03 12.30 -0.27
N GLU A 9 0.05 13.03 -0.82
CA GLU A 9 0.22 14.42 -1.25
C GLU A 9 -0.22 15.49 -0.24
N LYS A 10 -0.85 15.10 0.88
CA LYS A 10 -1.34 16.07 1.90
C LYS A 10 -0.24 16.93 2.53
N ALA A 11 1.02 16.50 2.43
CA ALA A 11 2.17 17.26 2.89
C ALA A 11 2.51 18.43 1.96
N HIS A 12 2.16 18.32 0.68
CA HIS A 12 2.45 19.32 -0.35
C HIS A 12 1.24 20.22 -0.65
N TYR A 13 0.01 19.68 -0.54
CA TYR A 13 -1.20 20.37 -0.91
C TYR A 13 -2.31 20.27 0.15
N PRO A 14 -3.18 21.30 0.27
CA PRO A 14 -4.33 21.21 1.16
C PRO A 14 -5.25 20.05 0.81
N VAL A 15 -5.67 19.26 1.81
CA VAL A 15 -6.60 18.13 1.64
C VAL A 15 -7.89 18.54 0.92
N ALA A 16 -8.39 19.75 1.16
CA ALA A 16 -9.58 20.27 0.47
C ALA A 16 -9.38 20.37 -1.05
N LEU A 17 -8.21 20.81 -1.51
CA LEU A 17 -7.86 20.89 -2.92
C LEU A 17 -7.78 19.49 -3.53
N LEU A 18 -7.06 18.58 -2.87
CA LEU A 18 -6.90 17.20 -3.31
C LEU A 18 -8.25 16.46 -3.39
N CYS A 19 -9.13 16.66 -2.42
CA CYS A 19 -10.50 16.14 -2.45
C CYS A 19 -11.31 16.68 -3.63
N SER A 20 -11.17 17.98 -3.94
CA SER A 20 -11.85 18.60 -5.07
C SER A 20 -11.36 18.04 -6.41
N VAL A 21 -10.03 17.94 -6.59
CA VAL A 21 -9.40 17.45 -7.82
C VAL A 21 -9.71 15.98 -8.07
N LEU A 22 -9.78 15.18 -7.01
CA LEU A 22 -10.05 13.73 -7.11
C LEU A 22 -11.54 13.38 -6.99
N GLU A 23 -12.42 14.39 -6.94
CA GLU A 23 -13.88 14.23 -6.85
C GLU A 23 -14.30 13.29 -5.70
N VAL A 24 -13.76 13.55 -4.50
CA VAL A 24 -14.12 12.80 -3.28
C VAL A 24 -14.54 13.73 -2.16
N SER A 25 -15.33 13.24 -1.22
CA SER A 25 -15.73 14.03 -0.06
C SER A 25 -14.61 14.07 0.99
N ARG A 26 -14.42 15.26 1.60
CA ARG A 26 -13.51 15.45 2.75
C ARG A 26 -13.88 14.53 3.92
N ALA A 27 -15.18 14.38 4.19
CA ALA A 27 -15.68 13.47 5.22
C ALA A 27 -15.32 12.00 4.92
N GLY A 28 -15.39 11.59 3.65
CA GLY A 28 -14.96 10.26 3.22
C GLY A 28 -13.46 10.03 3.40
N TYR A 29 -12.64 11.04 3.10
CA TYR A 29 -11.20 10.98 3.34
C TYR A 29 -10.87 10.84 4.84
N TYR A 30 -11.42 11.70 5.70
CA TYR A 30 -11.13 11.62 7.14
C TYR A 30 -11.70 10.35 7.78
N ALA A 31 -12.86 9.86 7.31
CA ALA A 31 -13.37 8.57 7.73
C ALA A 31 -12.45 7.42 7.29
N TRP A 32 -11.86 7.49 6.09
CA TRP A 32 -10.88 6.52 5.62
C TRP A 32 -9.57 6.60 6.41
N GLU A 33 -9.07 7.80 6.69
CA GLU A 33 -7.86 8.04 7.49
C GLU A 33 -8.02 7.50 8.92
N GLY A 34 -9.18 7.77 9.54
CA GLY A 34 -9.50 7.32 10.90
C GLY A 34 -9.79 5.81 11.04
N ARG A 35 -10.21 5.13 9.96
CA ARG A 35 -10.48 3.66 9.99
C ARG A 35 -9.22 2.82 10.24
N GLY A 36 -8.02 3.41 10.08
CA GLY A 36 -6.75 2.69 10.20
C GLY A 36 -6.58 1.60 9.14
N ALA A 37 -5.40 0.97 9.13
CA ALA A 37 -5.13 -0.13 8.22
C ALA A 37 -6.04 -1.32 8.55
N SER A 38 -6.88 -1.73 7.60
CA SER A 38 -7.71 -2.94 7.75
C SER A 38 -6.83 -4.18 7.99
N ALA A 39 -7.39 -5.23 8.61
CA ALA A 39 -6.67 -6.48 8.80
C ALA A 39 -6.04 -6.99 7.49
N ARG A 40 -6.78 -6.90 6.38
CA ARG A 40 -6.29 -7.24 5.04
C ARG A 40 -5.15 -6.33 4.57
N GLN A 41 -5.24 -5.04 4.84
CA GLN A 41 -4.17 -4.08 4.52
C GLN A 41 -2.88 -4.45 5.27
N LYS A 42 -2.98 -4.76 6.56
CA LYS A 42 -1.84 -5.19 7.38
C LYS A 42 -1.22 -6.49 6.86
N THR A 43 -2.04 -7.49 6.56
CA THR A 43 -1.58 -8.75 5.96
C THR A 43 -0.91 -8.52 4.61
N ASN A 44 -1.47 -7.66 3.76
CA ASN A 44 -0.88 -7.31 2.47
C ASN A 44 0.46 -6.59 2.63
N THR A 45 0.58 -5.65 3.57
CA THR A 45 1.86 -4.98 3.86
C THR A 45 2.91 -5.98 4.30
N ALA A 46 2.58 -6.88 5.24
CA ALA A 46 3.49 -7.94 5.66
C ALA A 46 3.87 -8.88 4.51
N LEU A 47 2.91 -9.22 3.65
CA LEU A 47 3.14 -10.04 2.46
C LEU A 47 4.10 -9.34 1.47
N VAL A 48 3.90 -8.04 1.23
CA VAL A 48 4.75 -7.24 0.34
C VAL A 48 6.16 -7.14 0.89
N GLU A 49 6.35 -6.94 2.19
CA GLU A 49 7.68 -6.94 2.80
C GLU A 49 8.38 -8.29 2.62
N ARG A 50 7.66 -9.40 2.79
CA ARG A 50 8.22 -10.73 2.57
C ARG A 50 8.57 -11.00 1.11
N ILE A 51 7.75 -10.54 0.16
CA ILE A 51 8.06 -10.57 -1.28
C ILE A 51 9.36 -9.78 -1.55
N ARG A 52 9.49 -8.58 -0.98
CA ARG A 52 10.66 -7.72 -1.16
C ARG A 52 11.92 -8.38 -0.62
N GLN A 53 11.84 -9.01 0.56
CA GLN A 53 12.95 -9.72 1.16
C GLN A 53 13.43 -10.88 0.29
N VAL A 54 12.54 -11.77 -0.13
CA VAL A 54 12.87 -12.89 -1.04
C VAL A 54 13.50 -12.39 -2.35
N HIS A 55 12.96 -11.31 -2.91
CA HIS A 55 13.51 -10.73 -4.13
C HIS A 55 14.92 -10.15 -3.89
N GLN A 56 15.16 -9.49 -2.75
CA GLN A 56 16.48 -8.99 -2.39
C GLN A 56 17.49 -10.12 -2.11
N ASP A 57 17.09 -11.15 -1.36
CA ASP A 57 17.93 -12.32 -1.04
C ASP A 57 18.35 -13.08 -2.29
N SER A 58 17.47 -13.10 -3.31
CA SER A 58 17.79 -13.66 -4.63
C SER A 58 18.75 -12.78 -5.47
N ARG A 59 19.29 -11.69 -4.90
CA ARG A 59 20.04 -10.64 -5.61
C ARG A 59 19.25 -10.07 -6.79
N ARG A 60 17.93 -9.94 -6.63
CA ARG A 60 16.98 -9.45 -7.64
C ARG A 60 16.89 -10.31 -8.90
N THR A 61 17.39 -11.55 -8.86
CA THR A 61 17.34 -12.46 -10.02
C THR A 61 16.02 -13.21 -10.10
N TYR A 62 15.29 -13.34 -8.99
CA TYR A 62 14.01 -14.06 -8.96
C TYR A 62 12.88 -13.14 -9.44
N GLY A 63 12.27 -13.50 -10.56
CA GLY A 63 10.99 -12.96 -11.00
C GLY A 63 9.81 -13.53 -10.18
N SER A 64 8.61 -13.02 -10.46
CA SER A 64 7.39 -13.35 -9.69
C SER A 64 7.12 -14.85 -9.49
N PRO A 65 7.39 -15.77 -10.46
CA PRO A 65 7.13 -17.19 -10.24
C PRO A 65 8.08 -17.80 -9.20
N ARG A 66 9.37 -17.43 -9.24
CA ARG A 66 10.40 -17.95 -8.31
C ARG A 66 10.24 -17.37 -6.92
N VAL A 67 9.90 -16.08 -6.81
CA VAL A 67 9.57 -15.45 -5.53
C VAL A 67 8.36 -16.15 -4.89
N ARG A 68 7.31 -16.42 -5.66
CA ARG A 68 6.12 -17.14 -5.16
C ARG A 68 6.45 -18.57 -4.70
N ALA A 69 7.30 -19.29 -5.45
CA ALA A 69 7.72 -20.64 -5.09
C ALA A 69 8.51 -20.64 -3.78
N GLU A 70 9.45 -19.72 -3.63
CA GLU A 70 10.25 -19.54 -2.41
C GLU A 70 9.38 -19.16 -1.21
N MET A 71 8.44 -18.23 -1.38
CA MET A 71 7.48 -17.88 -0.32
C MET A 71 6.61 -19.06 0.12
N LYS A 72 6.29 -19.98 -0.80
CA LYS A 72 5.55 -21.22 -0.49
C LYS A 72 6.42 -22.26 0.22
N ALA A 73 7.73 -22.27 -0.02
CA ALA A 73 8.68 -23.16 0.64
C ALA A 73 9.05 -22.70 2.06
N GLN A 74 8.97 -21.39 2.33
CA GLN A 74 9.24 -20.78 3.64
C GLN A 74 8.04 -20.73 4.59
N GLY A 75 6.91 -21.35 4.22
CA GLY A 75 5.68 -21.42 5.01
C GLY A 75 5.28 -22.86 5.26
#